data_AF-A0A7W5BT27-F1
#
_entry.id   AF-A0A7W5BT27-F1
#
_cell.length_a   1.000
_cell.length_b   1.000
_cell.length_c   1.000
_cell.angle_alpha   90.00
_cell.angle_beta   90.00
_cell.angle_gamma   90.00
#
_symmetry.space_group_name_H-M   'P 1'
#
loop_
_entity.id
_entity.type
_entity.pdbx_description
1 polymer ?
#
loop_
_entity_poly.entity_id
_entity_poly.type
_entity_poly.pdbx_seq_one_letter_code
_entity_poly.pdbx_strand_id
1 'polypeptide(L)'
;MPIASANSSSAPASAGPAAPTGQFFIPAAASLQERRPRTLKHGDTFAVFDHNGDAVSWPGSPEGLFHRDTRHLSHLYLTINGKRPMLLSSTLRDDNATLTCDLTNPDLFDDKERLVLGHDLIHLQVSLPLECSLLRAALDKEF
;
A
#
# COMPACT_ATOMS: atom_id res chain seq x y z
N MET A 1 -18.38 68.27 -40.09
CA MET A 1 -17.66 67.80 -41.29
C MET A 1 -16.19 68.16 -41.14
N PRO A 2 -15.21 67.31 -41.48
CA PRO A 2 -15.17 65.84 -41.63
C PRO A 2 -14.39 65.18 -40.45
N ILE A 3 -14.64 63.98 -39.95
CA ILE A 3 -14.56 62.58 -40.45
C ILE A 3 -13.17 62.06 -40.88
N ALA A 4 -12.68 61.08 -40.14
CA ALA A 4 -11.93 59.90 -40.57
C ALA A 4 -12.15 58.87 -39.44
N SER A 5 -13.07 57.90 -39.49
CA SER A 5 -13.27 56.80 -40.44
C SER A 5 -11.99 56.02 -40.76
N ALA A 6 -11.72 55.01 -39.93
CA ALA A 6 -11.19 53.72 -40.36
C ALA A 6 -11.55 52.66 -39.32
N ASN A 7 -12.80 52.19 -39.36
CA ASN A 7 -13.13 50.88 -38.80
C ASN A 7 -12.92 49.87 -39.93
N SER A 8 -11.87 49.05 -39.83
CA SER A 8 -11.65 47.89 -40.70
C SER A 8 -11.56 46.63 -39.86
N SER A 9 -12.62 45.86 -39.98
CA SER A 9 -12.87 44.49 -39.55
C SER A 9 -11.69 43.51 -39.63
N SER A 10 -11.58 42.64 -38.61
CA SER A 10 -11.39 41.20 -38.83
C SER A 10 -11.88 40.38 -37.62
N ALA A 11 -12.88 39.52 -37.85
CA ALA A 11 -13.03 38.26 -37.14
C ALA A 11 -12.16 37.22 -37.89
N PRO A 12 -11.65 36.11 -37.31
CA PRO A 12 -12.39 35.13 -36.49
C PRO A 12 -11.60 34.74 -35.22
N ALA A 13 -12.13 33.99 -34.24
CA ALA A 13 -12.12 32.54 -34.29
C ALA A 13 -12.72 31.96 -33.00
N SER A 14 -13.61 31.00 -33.21
CA SER A 14 -13.69 29.72 -32.50
C SER A 14 -13.72 29.76 -30.97
N ALA A 15 -14.93 29.67 -30.42
CA ALA A 15 -15.15 29.10 -29.10
C ALA A 15 -14.50 27.70 -29.03
N GLY A 16 -13.35 27.61 -28.35
CA GLY A 16 -12.76 26.33 -27.99
C GLY A 16 -13.67 25.62 -26.97
N PRO A 17 -13.81 24.29 -27.03
CA PRO A 17 -14.60 23.57 -26.05
C PRO A 17 -13.98 23.79 -24.67
N ALA A 18 -14.80 24.27 -23.73
CA ALA A 18 -14.46 24.31 -22.32
C ALA A 18 -14.11 22.88 -21.88
N ALA A 19 -12.82 22.63 -21.66
CA ALA A 19 -12.37 21.38 -21.07
C ALA A 19 -13.06 21.23 -19.71
N PRO A 20 -13.69 20.08 -19.41
CA PRO A 20 -14.20 19.86 -18.08
C PRO A 20 -13.01 19.87 -17.14
N THR A 21 -13.04 20.78 -16.16
CA THR A 21 -12.13 20.77 -15.02
C THR A 21 -12.42 19.48 -14.25
N GLY A 22 -11.76 18.40 -14.67
CA GLY A 22 -11.82 17.12 -14.00
C GLY A 22 -11.42 17.36 -12.56
N GLN A 23 -12.34 17.10 -11.63
CA GLN A 23 -11.99 17.02 -10.23
C GLN A 23 -10.96 15.90 -10.09
N PHE A 24 -9.69 16.29 -9.99
CA PHE A 24 -8.64 15.35 -9.65
C PHE A 24 -8.85 14.99 -8.19
N PHE A 25 -9.37 13.79 -7.96
CA PHE A 25 -9.26 13.15 -6.67
C PHE A 25 -7.77 12.91 -6.43
N ILE A 26 -7.15 13.77 -5.63
CA ILE A 26 -5.83 13.52 -5.07
C ILE A 26 -6.11 12.63 -3.85
N PRO A 27 -5.95 11.29 -3.92
CA PRO A 27 -5.95 10.52 -2.70
C PRO A 27 -4.87 11.13 -1.81
N ALA A 28 -5.19 11.40 -0.54
CA ALA A 28 -4.18 11.75 0.43
C ALA A 28 -3.14 10.63 0.39
N ALA A 29 -2.02 10.90 -0.29
CA ALA A 29 -1.02 9.88 -0.52
C ALA A 29 -0.50 9.49 0.85
N ALA A 30 -0.63 8.21 1.19
CA ALA A 30 0.09 7.59 2.30
C ALA A 30 1.51 8.18 2.35
N SER A 31 1.90 8.66 3.52
CA SER A 31 3.14 9.41 3.72
C SER A 31 4.32 8.67 3.08
N LEU A 32 5.29 9.38 2.48
CA LEU A 32 6.49 8.72 1.93
C LEU A 32 7.25 7.91 3.01
N GLN A 33 7.05 8.24 4.28
CA GLN A 33 7.50 7.45 5.44
C GLN A 33 6.80 6.09 5.54
N GLU A 34 5.48 6.05 5.28
CA GLU A 34 4.65 4.83 5.30
C GLU A 34 5.05 3.87 4.16
N ARG A 35 5.62 4.39 3.07
CA ARG A 35 6.06 3.60 1.91
C ARG A 35 7.43 2.93 2.05
N ARG A 36 8.16 3.10 3.15
CA ARG A 36 9.45 2.40 3.31
C ARG A 36 9.19 0.92 3.59
N PRO A 37 9.66 0.00 2.73
CA PRO A 37 9.49 -1.42 2.98
C PRO A 37 10.22 -1.85 4.25
N ARG A 38 9.67 -2.86 4.92
CA ARG A 38 10.26 -3.57 6.04
C ARG A 38 11.02 -4.77 5.50
N THR A 39 12.34 -4.67 5.47
CA THR A 39 13.20 -5.75 4.99
C THR A 39 13.74 -6.56 6.17
N LEU A 40 13.49 -7.87 6.12
CA LEU A 40 14.14 -8.85 6.98
C LEU A 40 15.25 -9.54 6.20
N LYS A 41 16.36 -9.88 6.86
CA LYS A 41 17.46 -10.61 6.21
C LYS A 41 18.11 -11.59 7.17
N HIS A 42 18.31 -12.82 6.69
CA HIS A 42 19.02 -13.85 7.43
C HIS A 42 19.60 -14.91 6.47
N GLY A 43 20.93 -15.03 6.44
CA GLY A 43 21.62 -15.92 5.51
C GLY A 43 21.29 -15.60 4.05
N ASP A 44 20.91 -16.64 3.29
CA ASP A 44 20.49 -16.57 1.88
C ASP A 44 19.01 -16.20 1.71
N THR A 45 18.32 -15.90 2.81
CA THR A 45 16.91 -15.56 2.82
C THR A 45 16.72 -14.09 3.16
N PHE A 46 15.83 -13.41 2.43
CA PHE A 46 15.36 -12.09 2.79
C PHE A 46 13.87 -11.98 2.52
N ALA A 47 13.19 -11.13 3.29
CA ALA A 47 11.78 -10.84 3.09
C ALA A 47 11.58 -9.32 2.98
N VAL A 48 10.64 -8.92 2.14
CA VAL A 48 10.24 -7.54 1.94
C VAL A 48 8.75 -7.46 2.19
N PHE A 49 8.37 -6.70 3.21
CA PHE A 49 6.98 -6.42 3.56
C PHE A 49 6.72 -4.92 3.48
N ASP A 50 5.45 -4.52 3.40
CA ASP A 50 5.08 -3.15 3.69
C ASP A 50 5.01 -2.89 5.21
N HIS A 51 4.55 -1.70 5.59
CA HIS A 51 4.46 -1.27 6.98
C HIS A 51 3.44 -2.06 7.81
N ASN A 52 2.41 -2.65 7.19
CA ASN A 52 1.44 -3.51 7.87
C ASN A 52 1.96 -4.95 8.06
N GLY A 53 3.11 -5.28 7.46
CA GLY A 53 3.60 -6.66 7.39
C GLY A 53 2.98 -7.46 6.24
N ASP A 54 2.30 -6.79 5.30
CA ASP A 54 1.74 -7.44 4.12
C ASP A 54 2.80 -7.55 3.02
N ALA A 55 2.72 -8.61 2.22
CA ALA A 55 3.41 -8.74 0.95
C ALA A 55 2.37 -8.88 -0.16
N VAL A 56 1.96 -7.79 -0.82
CA VAL A 56 0.89 -7.86 -1.81
C VAL A 56 1.47 -8.02 -3.21
N SER A 57 1.16 -9.13 -3.87
CA SER A 57 1.50 -9.31 -5.29
C SER A 57 0.77 -8.32 -6.19
N TRP A 58 1.51 -7.38 -6.78
CA TRP A 58 1.13 -6.67 -8.00
C TRP A 58 2.29 -6.72 -9.02
N PRO A 59 2.04 -6.47 -10.33
CA PRO A 59 3.10 -6.46 -11.32
C PRO A 59 4.22 -5.46 -10.95
N GLY A 60 5.43 -5.96 -10.70
CA GLY A 60 6.57 -5.15 -10.27
C GLY A 60 6.69 -4.89 -8.77
N SER A 61 5.84 -5.51 -7.93
CA SER A 61 5.95 -5.51 -6.47
C SER A 61 7.27 -6.14 -6.01
N PRO A 62 8.10 -5.42 -5.22
CA PRO A 62 9.29 -6.00 -4.59
C PRO A 62 8.96 -6.87 -3.38
N GLU A 63 7.73 -6.81 -2.85
CA GLU A 63 7.32 -7.53 -1.65
C GLU A 63 7.30 -9.06 -1.87
N GLY A 64 7.68 -9.79 -0.82
CA GLY A 64 7.74 -11.24 -0.82
C GLY A 64 8.86 -11.81 0.03
N LEU A 65 8.90 -13.14 0.09
CA LEU A 65 9.98 -13.91 0.70
C LEU A 65 10.85 -14.52 -0.39
N PHE A 66 12.16 -14.34 -0.26
CA PHE A 66 13.14 -14.80 -1.23
C PHE A 66 14.17 -15.69 -0.54
N HIS A 67 14.57 -16.77 -1.21
CA HIS A 67 15.67 -17.63 -0.80
C HIS A 67 16.49 -18.02 -2.03
N ARG A 68 17.81 -17.84 -1.96
CA ARG A 68 18.72 -18.09 -3.11
C ARG A 68 18.18 -17.46 -4.42
N ASP A 69 17.84 -16.18 -4.34
CA ASP A 69 17.31 -15.37 -5.44
C ASP A 69 15.96 -15.82 -6.05
N THR A 70 15.28 -16.77 -5.41
CA THR A 70 13.96 -17.26 -5.84
C THR A 70 12.86 -16.75 -4.91
N ARG A 71 11.78 -16.20 -5.45
CA ARG A 71 10.61 -15.77 -4.67
C ARG A 71 9.76 -16.99 -4.28
N HIS A 72 9.67 -17.29 -2.99
CA HIS A 72 8.86 -18.39 -2.45
C HIS A 72 7.51 -17.94 -1.89
N LEU A 73 7.40 -16.69 -1.43
CA LEU A 73 6.13 -16.08 -1.04
C LEU A 73 5.95 -14.81 -1.85
N SER A 74 4.85 -14.73 -2.60
CA SER A 74 4.51 -13.54 -3.38
C SER A 74 3.33 -12.77 -2.81
N HIS A 75 2.44 -13.44 -2.08
CA HIS A 75 1.24 -12.82 -1.54
C HIS A 75 0.99 -13.24 -0.09
N LEU A 76 0.98 -12.26 0.81
CA LEU A 76 0.56 -12.34 2.20
C LEU A 76 -0.23 -11.06 2.50
N TYR A 77 -1.50 -11.20 2.84
CA TYR A 77 -2.35 -10.04 3.10
C TYR A 77 -3.36 -10.36 4.19
N LEU A 78 -3.35 -9.57 5.25
CA LEU A 78 -4.22 -9.78 6.40
C LEU A 78 -5.47 -8.90 6.32
N THR A 79 -6.64 -9.49 6.59
CA THR A 79 -7.92 -8.77 6.65
C THR A 79 -8.74 -9.16 7.86
N ILE A 80 -9.55 -8.22 8.35
CA ILE A 80 -10.60 -8.44 9.34
C ILE A 80 -11.91 -8.12 8.63
N ASN A 81 -12.76 -9.14 8.46
CA ASN A 81 -14.01 -9.03 7.71
C ASN A 81 -13.82 -8.40 6.30
N GLY A 82 -12.79 -8.85 5.58
CA GLY A 82 -12.45 -8.34 4.24
C GLY A 82 -11.89 -6.91 4.21
N LYS A 83 -11.74 -6.25 5.37
CA LYS A 83 -11.14 -4.92 5.49
C LYS A 83 -9.70 -5.02 5.97
N ARG A 84 -8.84 -4.14 5.49
CA ARG A 84 -7.45 -4.06 5.94
C ARG A 84 -7.39 -3.51 7.37
N PRO A 85 -6.63 -4.13 8.29
CA PRO A 85 -6.38 -3.57 9.60
C PRO A 85 -5.64 -2.23 9.52
N MET A 86 -5.91 -1.35 10.48
CA MET A 86 -5.23 -0.07 10.63
C MET A 86 -3.92 -0.28 11.40
N LEU A 87 -2.83 0.33 10.92
CA LEU A 87 -1.53 0.22 11.58
C LEU A 87 -1.46 1.12 12.81
N LEU A 88 -1.14 0.55 13.97
CA LEU A 88 -0.81 1.30 15.18
C LEU A 88 0.72 1.47 15.30
N SER A 89 1.45 0.37 15.11
CA SER A 89 2.91 0.33 15.31
C SER A 89 3.54 -0.73 14.39
N SER A 90 4.76 -0.46 13.92
CA SER A 90 5.56 -1.41 13.12
C SER A 90 7.00 -1.31 13.56
N THR A 91 7.50 -2.37 14.19
CA THR A 91 8.84 -2.44 14.78
C THR A 91 9.64 -3.57 14.15
N LEU A 92 10.82 -3.23 13.64
CA LEU A 92 11.85 -4.20 13.29
C LEU A 92 12.73 -4.41 14.50
N ARG A 93 12.99 -5.67 14.85
CA ARG A 93 13.99 -6.02 15.86
C ARG A 93 15.38 -5.58 15.38
N ASP A 94 16.29 -5.28 16.31
CA ASP A 94 17.63 -4.75 16.02
C ASP A 94 18.47 -5.63 15.09
N ASP A 95 18.19 -6.93 15.06
CA ASP A 95 18.86 -7.91 14.19
C ASP A 95 18.23 -8.01 12.79
N ASN A 96 17.17 -7.24 12.50
CA ASN A 96 16.34 -7.35 11.29
C ASN A 96 15.86 -8.79 11.02
N ALA A 97 15.75 -9.62 12.06
CA ALA A 97 15.29 -11.00 11.94
C ALA A 97 13.79 -11.13 12.22
N THR A 98 13.17 -10.14 12.88
CA THR A 98 11.73 -10.18 13.19
C THR A 98 11.07 -8.84 12.94
N LEU A 99 9.95 -8.85 12.21
CA LEU A 99 9.03 -7.74 12.08
C LEU A 99 7.83 -7.96 13.01
N THR A 100 7.53 -6.99 13.86
CA THR A 100 6.30 -6.96 14.66
C THR A 100 5.42 -5.81 14.22
N CYS A 101 4.15 -6.08 13.94
CA CYS A 101 3.16 -5.07 13.62
C CYS A 101 2.00 -5.14 14.60
N ASP A 102 1.72 -4.03 15.27
CA ASP A 102 0.51 -3.82 16.06
C ASP A 102 -0.53 -3.15 15.17
N LEU A 103 -1.68 -3.80 15.06
CA LEU A 103 -2.77 -3.48 14.15
C LEU A 103 -4.08 -3.36 14.93
N THR A 104 -5.04 -2.66 14.35
CA THR A 104 -6.39 -2.55 14.92
C THR A 104 -7.48 -2.69 13.85
N ASN A 105 -8.70 -3.01 14.27
CA ASN A 105 -9.81 -3.12 13.32
C ASN A 105 -10.27 -1.72 12.84
N PRO A 106 -10.66 -1.60 11.56
CA PRO A 106 -11.43 -0.45 11.10
C PRO A 106 -12.89 -0.58 11.52
N ASP A 107 -13.72 0.43 11.21
CA ASP A 107 -15.17 0.34 11.33
C ASP A 107 -15.70 -0.82 10.46
N LEU A 108 -16.39 -1.78 11.10
CA LEU A 108 -16.97 -2.94 10.43
C LEU A 108 -18.49 -2.80 10.34
N PHE A 109 -19.03 -3.05 9.16
CA PHE A 109 -20.46 -2.93 8.87
C PHE A 109 -21.04 -4.30 8.49
N ASP A 110 -22.34 -4.49 8.74
CA ASP A 110 -23.09 -5.64 8.22
C ASP A 110 -23.51 -5.43 6.76
N ASP A 111 -24.16 -6.44 6.16
CA ASP A 111 -24.68 -6.38 4.78
C ASP A 111 -25.74 -5.28 4.56
N LYS A 112 -26.24 -4.66 5.63
CA LYS A 112 -27.22 -3.56 5.60
C LYS A 112 -26.58 -2.21 5.93
N GLU A 113 -25.25 -2.11 5.86
CA GLU A 113 -24.46 -0.91 6.15
C GLU A 113 -24.62 -0.38 7.58
N ARG A 114 -25.01 -1.24 8.53
CA ARG A 114 -25.09 -0.86 9.94
C ARG A 114 -23.76 -1.16 10.62
N LEU A 115 -23.26 -0.20 11.39
CA LEU A 115 -22.04 -0.36 12.18
C LEU A 115 -22.22 -1.52 13.17
N VAL A 116 -21.41 -2.56 13.02
CA VAL A 116 -21.38 -3.74 13.91
C VAL A 116 -20.27 -3.57 14.94
N LEU A 117 -19.12 -3.03 14.53
CA LEU A 117 -17.96 -2.83 15.37
C LEU A 117 -17.29 -1.51 15.00
N GLY A 118 -17.17 -0.61 15.99
CA GLY A 118 -16.38 0.61 15.83
C GLY A 118 -14.90 0.29 15.65
N HIS A 119 -14.16 1.18 15.00
CA HIS A 119 -12.70 1.07 14.92
C HIS A 119 -12.05 1.05 16.31
N ASP A 120 -10.82 0.57 16.36
CA ASP A 120 -9.96 0.60 17.55
C ASP A 120 -10.44 -0.23 18.76
N LEU A 121 -11.26 -1.26 18.53
CA LEU A 121 -11.79 -2.12 19.58
C LEU A 121 -11.11 -3.49 19.65
N ILE A 122 -10.37 -3.87 18.61
CA ILE A 122 -9.62 -5.12 18.52
C ILE A 122 -8.15 -4.79 18.30
N HIS A 123 -7.32 -5.12 19.27
CA HIS A 123 -5.87 -5.12 19.09
C HIS A 123 -5.39 -6.43 18.49
N LEU A 124 -4.56 -6.36 17.46
CA LEU A 124 -3.99 -7.48 16.76
C LEU A 124 -2.47 -7.29 16.65
N GLN A 125 -1.70 -8.27 17.13
CA GLN A 125 -0.24 -8.25 17.00
C GLN A 125 0.21 -9.35 16.05
N VAL A 126 0.89 -8.96 14.98
CA VAL A 126 1.47 -9.88 13.98
C VAL A 126 2.98 -9.91 14.16
N SER A 127 3.57 -11.10 14.23
CA SER A 127 5.02 -11.31 14.30
C SER A 127 5.47 -12.18 13.15
N LEU A 128 6.42 -11.67 12.36
CA LEU A 128 6.99 -12.32 11.18
C LEU A 128 8.50 -12.54 11.42
N PRO A 129 8.89 -13.67 12.02
CA PRO A 129 10.29 -14.03 12.20
C PRO A 129 10.88 -14.65 10.93
N LEU A 130 12.15 -14.34 10.66
CA LEU A 130 12.98 -14.90 9.60
C LEU A 130 14.06 -15.81 10.21
N GLU A 131 13.64 -16.75 11.08
CA GLU A 131 14.57 -17.65 11.76
C GLU A 131 15.04 -18.82 10.85
N CYS A 132 16.35 -19.09 10.88
CA CYS A 132 17.03 -19.94 9.90
C CYS A 132 16.64 -21.43 9.95
N SER A 133 16.19 -21.98 11.07
CA SER A 133 16.09 -23.45 11.20
C SER A 133 14.80 -24.01 10.58
N LEU A 134 13.65 -23.41 10.90
CA LEU A 134 12.34 -23.88 10.42
C LEU A 134 12.07 -23.45 8.99
N LEU A 135 12.40 -22.21 8.63
CA LEU A 135 12.17 -21.69 7.28
C LEU A 135 13.05 -22.40 6.25
N ARG A 136 14.33 -22.64 6.57
CA ARG A 136 15.24 -23.39 5.70
C ARG A 136 14.77 -24.82 5.49
N ALA A 137 14.33 -25.50 6.55
CA ALA A 137 13.78 -26.85 6.43
C ALA A 137 12.50 -26.92 5.58
N ALA A 138 11.71 -25.85 5.52
CA ALA A 138 10.55 -25.76 4.62
C ALA A 138 10.97 -25.51 3.18
N LEU A 139 11.88 -24.55 2.94
CA LEU A 139 12.28 -24.13 1.59
C LEU A 139 13.22 -25.14 0.90
N ASP A 140 14.07 -25.85 1.65
CA ASP A 140 14.97 -26.89 1.11
C ASP A 140 14.24 -28.23 0.86
N LYS A 141 13.00 -28.42 1.33
CA LYS A 141 12.22 -29.67 1.13
C LYS A 141 11.41 -29.69 -0.17
N GLU A 142 11.26 -28.55 -0.83
CA GLU A 142 10.42 -28.42 -2.03
C GLU A 142 11.18 -28.67 -3.34
N PHE A 143 12.44 -29.13 -3.26
CA PHE A 143 13.28 -29.49 -4.41
C PHE A 143 14.12 -30.75 -4.15
#